data_AF-A0A382PM68-F1
#
_entry.id   AF-A0A382PM68-F1
#
_cell.length_a   1.000
_cell.length_b   1.000
_cell.length_c   1.000
_cell.angle_alpha   90.00
_cell.angle_beta   90.00
_cell.angle_gamma   90.00
#
_symmetry.space_group_name_H-M   'P 1'
#
loop_
_entity.id
_entity.type
_entity.pdbx_description
1 polymer ?
#
loop_
_entity_poly.entity_id
_entity_poly.type
_entity_poly.pdbx_seq_one_letter_code
_entity_poly.pdbx_strand_id
1 'polypeptide(L)'
;KIGLKDENELKENLKKNLNAQYDQALKQIEKKELMDVLDKNHQFDLPEGILDEEFHTIWHRLEHAKKDNKLDDDDKNLSEAELKKRYKKISERRVKLALLIQFIAKEEKISISEKELTDGMINYSSQYPGQEKQILEYFKKNPSSIESIRGPLLEQKVIDNIVSKAKLSKHKLTIDAYNKLQDKVFKVTEEN
;
A
#
# COMPACT_ATOMS: atom_id res chain seq x y z
N LYS A 1 -29.80 -1.71 14.66
CA LYS A 1 -30.50 -0.40 14.62
C LYS A 1 -29.43 0.67 14.56
N ILE A 2 -29.30 1.39 13.44
CA ILE A 2 -28.40 2.55 13.36
C ILE A 2 -29.07 3.61 14.25
N GLY A 3 -28.47 3.91 15.40
CA GLY A 3 -29.04 4.74 16.46
C GLY A 3 -29.08 6.24 16.16
N LEU A 4 -29.57 6.61 14.98
CA LEU A 4 -29.69 8.00 14.54
C LEU A 4 -31.06 8.54 14.92
N LYS A 5 -31.07 9.70 15.59
CA LYS A 5 -32.24 10.31 16.21
C LYS A 5 -33.07 11.14 15.23
N ASP A 6 -32.48 11.64 14.14
CA ASP A 6 -33.18 12.40 13.08
C ASP A 6 -32.44 12.42 11.72
N GLU A 7 -33.07 13.01 10.71
CA GLU A 7 -32.56 13.13 9.32
C GLU A 7 -31.28 13.98 9.23
N ASN A 8 -31.12 14.98 10.10
CA ASN A 8 -29.94 15.83 10.10
C ASN A 8 -28.72 15.04 10.59
N GLU A 9 -28.89 14.26 11.65
CA GLU A 9 -27.85 13.37 12.17
C GLU A 9 -27.42 12.33 11.12
N LEU A 10 -28.36 11.81 10.32
CA LEU A 10 -28.03 10.92 9.20
C LEU A 10 -27.20 11.63 8.12
N LYS A 11 -27.60 12.83 7.70
CA LYS A 11 -26.88 13.62 6.69
C LYS A 11 -25.47 14.00 7.15
N GLU A 12 -25.30 14.39 8.41
CA GLU A 12 -24.00 14.72 8.97
C GLU A 12 -23.07 13.51 9.03
N ASN A 13 -23.58 12.36 9.49
CA ASN A 13 -22.80 11.13 9.51
C ASN A 13 -22.41 10.66 8.11
N LEU A 14 -23.32 10.73 7.14
CA LEU A 14 -23.01 10.42 5.75
C LEU A 14 -21.92 11.33 5.19
N LYS A 15 -22.02 12.64 5.43
CA LYS A 15 -21.02 13.61 4.99
C LYS A 15 -19.65 13.32 5.63
N LYS A 16 -19.61 13.04 6.93
CA LYS A 16 -18.37 12.69 7.64
C LYS A 16 -17.74 11.42 7.07
N ASN A 17 -18.54 10.39 6.82
CA ASN A 17 -18.06 9.14 6.23
C ASN A 17 -17.54 9.32 4.81
N LEU A 18 -18.24 10.09 3.97
CA LEU A 18 -17.78 10.39 2.61
C LEU A 18 -16.47 11.19 2.62
N ASN A 19 -16.36 12.22 3.47
CA ASN A 19 -15.12 12.98 3.60
C ASN A 19 -13.95 12.07 4.02
N ALA A 20 -14.16 11.18 5.00
CA ALA A 20 -13.13 10.23 5.42
C ALA A 20 -12.69 9.28 4.29
N GLN A 21 -13.63 8.83 3.44
CA GLN A 21 -13.31 8.01 2.27
C GLN A 21 -12.47 8.78 1.26
N TYR A 22 -12.85 10.03 0.93
CA TYR A 22 -12.06 10.87 0.02
C TYR A 22 -10.68 11.20 0.59
N ASP A 23 -10.58 11.49 1.89
CA ASP A 23 -9.30 11.74 2.55
C ASP A 23 -8.37 10.52 2.47
N GLN A 24 -8.92 9.32 2.69
CA GLN A 24 -8.15 8.09 2.56
C GLN A 24 -7.71 7.83 1.11
N ALA A 25 -8.59 8.06 0.13
CA ALA A 25 -8.27 7.87 -1.28
C ALA A 25 -7.22 8.88 -1.78
N LEU A 26 -7.32 10.15 -1.37
CA LEU A 26 -6.33 11.18 -1.68
C LEU A 26 -4.97 10.84 -1.09
N LYS A 27 -4.90 10.33 0.15
CA LYS A 27 -3.64 9.84 0.74
C LYS A 27 -3.01 8.71 -0.06
N GLN A 28 -3.84 7.80 -0.62
CA GLN A 28 -3.33 6.73 -1.49
C GLN A 28 -2.76 7.29 -2.79
N ILE A 29 -3.40 8.31 -3.37
CA ILE A 29 -2.91 9.03 -4.55
C ILE A 29 -1.56 9.70 -4.24
N GLU A 30 -1.50 10.52 -3.19
CA GLU A 30 -0.28 11.22 -2.77
C GLU A 30 0.88 10.25 -2.54
N LYS A 31 0.59 9.14 -1.84
CA LYS A 31 1.54 8.05 -1.63
C LYS A 31 2.04 7.46 -2.94
N LYS A 32 1.15 7.13 -3.88
CA LYS A 32 1.55 6.54 -5.15
C LYS A 32 2.40 7.51 -5.97
N GLU A 33 1.99 8.76 -6.09
CA GLU A 33 2.75 9.79 -6.82
C GLU A 33 4.14 10.00 -6.21
N LEU A 34 4.26 10.04 -4.87
CA LEU A 34 5.56 10.12 -4.21
C LEU A 34 6.44 8.92 -4.54
N MET A 35 5.88 7.70 -4.50
CA MET A 35 6.60 6.48 -4.86
C MET A 35 7.04 6.47 -6.32
N ASP A 36 6.20 6.96 -7.25
CA ASP A 36 6.57 7.14 -8.66
C ASP A 36 7.74 8.13 -8.82
N VAL A 37 7.73 9.22 -8.06
CA VAL A 37 8.83 10.21 -8.06
C VAL A 37 10.12 9.60 -7.52
N LEU A 38 10.06 8.83 -6.43
CA LEU A 38 11.22 8.14 -5.87
C LEU A 38 11.82 7.12 -6.85
N ASP A 39 10.98 6.30 -7.48
CA ASP A 39 11.41 5.29 -8.46
C ASP A 39 12.05 5.91 -9.71
N LYS A 40 11.49 7.02 -10.21
CA LYS A 40 11.99 7.72 -11.41
C LYS A 40 13.29 8.47 -11.18
N ASN A 41 13.44 9.10 -10.02
CA ASN A 41 14.60 9.95 -9.74
C ASN A 41 15.83 9.19 -9.22
N HIS A 42 15.71 7.91 -8.90
CA HIS A 42 16.81 7.11 -8.37
C HIS A 42 17.01 5.84 -9.20
N GLN A 43 18.19 5.73 -9.81
CA GLN A 43 18.62 4.53 -10.52
C GLN A 43 19.89 4.00 -9.88
N PHE A 44 19.84 2.73 -9.49
CA PHE A 44 20.95 1.99 -8.90
C PHE A 44 20.73 0.51 -9.14
N ASP A 45 21.82 -0.25 -9.12
CA ASP A 45 21.77 -1.71 -9.31
C ASP A 45 21.12 -2.37 -8.10
N LEU A 46 20.19 -3.29 -8.37
CA LEU A 46 19.49 -4.05 -7.34
C LEU A 46 20.28 -5.31 -7.00
N PRO A 47 20.40 -5.69 -5.72
CA PRO A 47 21.00 -6.96 -5.35
C PRO A 47 20.21 -8.13 -5.95
N GLU A 48 20.84 -8.91 -6.82
CA GLU A 48 20.19 -10.00 -7.58
C GLU A 48 19.45 -10.98 -6.65
N GLY A 49 20.07 -11.38 -5.54
CA GLY A 49 19.44 -12.32 -4.60
C GLY A 49 18.14 -11.80 -3.99
N ILE A 50 18.05 -10.50 -3.67
CA ILE A 50 16.82 -9.90 -3.12
C ILE A 50 15.76 -9.78 -4.22
N LEU A 51 16.18 -9.42 -5.43
CA LEU A 51 15.29 -9.33 -6.58
C LEU A 51 14.68 -10.68 -6.94
N ASP A 52 15.49 -11.74 -6.97
CA ASP A 52 15.05 -13.09 -7.27
C ASP A 52 14.10 -13.61 -6.19
N GLU A 53 14.37 -13.34 -4.91
CA GLU A 53 13.48 -13.71 -3.80
C GLU A 53 12.10 -13.02 -3.90
N GLU A 54 12.07 -11.72 -4.18
CA GLU A 54 10.81 -10.99 -4.40
C GLU A 54 10.07 -11.53 -5.63
N PHE A 55 10.78 -11.76 -6.74
CA PHE A 55 10.17 -12.33 -7.94
C PHE A 55 9.57 -13.71 -7.67
N HIS A 56 10.30 -14.61 -7.02
CA HIS A 56 9.79 -15.93 -6.66
C HIS A 56 8.58 -15.86 -5.74
N THR A 57 8.59 -14.94 -4.78
CA THR A 57 7.46 -14.73 -3.86
C THR A 57 6.20 -14.30 -4.59
N ILE A 58 6.32 -13.34 -5.52
CA ILE A 58 5.17 -12.88 -6.31
C ILE A 58 4.73 -13.96 -7.30
N TRP A 59 5.68 -14.60 -7.99
CA TRP A 59 5.39 -15.63 -8.98
C TRP A 59 4.64 -16.82 -8.36
N HIS A 60 5.06 -17.27 -7.18
CA HIS A 60 4.37 -18.33 -6.46
C HIS A 60 2.93 -17.94 -6.11
N ARG A 61 2.67 -16.68 -5.69
CA ARG A 61 1.30 -16.19 -5.46
C ARG A 61 0.46 -16.18 -6.73
N LEU A 62 1.06 -15.76 -7.85
CA LEU A 62 0.41 -15.78 -9.17
C LEU A 62 0.03 -17.20 -9.60
N GLU A 63 0.92 -18.17 -9.40
CA GLU A 63 0.65 -19.58 -9.73
C GLU A 63 -0.51 -20.15 -8.91
N HIS A 64 -0.59 -19.81 -7.62
CA HIS A 64 -1.75 -20.18 -6.78
C HIS A 64 -3.03 -19.50 -7.26
N ALA A 65 -2.99 -18.20 -7.56
CA ALA A 65 -4.13 -17.48 -8.12
C ALA A 65 -4.60 -18.09 -9.45
N LYS A 66 -3.68 -18.51 -10.31
CA LYS A 66 -3.98 -19.23 -11.57
C LYS A 66 -4.66 -20.57 -11.33
N LYS A 67 -4.19 -21.36 -10.37
CA LYS A 67 -4.82 -22.64 -10.00
C LYS A 67 -6.23 -22.46 -9.45
N ASP A 68 -6.44 -21.39 -8.68
CA ASP A 68 -7.72 -21.03 -8.07
C ASP A 68 -8.68 -20.29 -9.03
N ASN A 69 -8.25 -20.03 -10.27
CA ASN A 69 -8.97 -19.20 -11.25
C ASN A 69 -9.31 -17.78 -10.72
N LYS A 70 -8.40 -17.22 -9.92
CA LYS A 70 -8.45 -15.89 -9.29
C LYS A 70 -7.39 -14.93 -9.86
N LEU A 71 -6.95 -15.15 -11.10
CA LEU A 71 -6.09 -14.19 -11.78
C LEU A 71 -6.79 -12.85 -11.95
N ASP A 72 -6.02 -11.77 -11.85
CA ASP A 72 -6.50 -10.44 -12.18
C ASP A 72 -6.88 -10.36 -13.65
N ASP A 73 -7.90 -9.58 -13.99
CA ASP A 73 -8.42 -9.49 -15.36
C ASP A 73 -7.35 -9.05 -16.36
N ASP A 74 -6.44 -8.17 -15.93
CA ASP A 74 -5.31 -7.67 -16.73
C ASP A 74 -4.23 -8.74 -17.01
N ASP A 75 -4.23 -9.84 -16.25
CA ASP A 75 -3.28 -10.95 -16.39
C ASP A 75 -3.86 -12.14 -17.17
N LYS A 76 -5.19 -12.28 -17.23
CA LYS A 76 -5.87 -13.44 -17.85
C LYS A 76 -5.51 -13.65 -19.33
N ASN A 77 -5.24 -12.57 -20.06
CA ASN A 77 -4.98 -12.60 -21.50
C ASN A 77 -3.49 -12.61 -21.84
N LEU A 78 -2.60 -12.61 -20.85
CA LEU A 78 -1.16 -12.60 -21.09
C LEU A 78 -0.58 -14.00 -21.21
N SER A 79 0.38 -14.15 -22.10
CA SER A 79 1.23 -15.35 -22.15
C SER A 79 2.10 -15.45 -20.89
N GLU A 80 2.60 -16.65 -20.60
CA GLU A 80 3.51 -16.85 -19.45
C GLU A 80 4.78 -15.99 -19.55
N ALA A 81 5.31 -15.78 -20.77
CA ALA A 81 6.47 -14.93 -20.99
C ALA A 81 6.17 -13.45 -20.67
N GLU A 82 4.99 -12.96 -21.07
CA GLU A 82 4.54 -11.60 -20.76
C GLU A 82 4.29 -11.43 -19.25
N LEU A 83 3.67 -12.41 -18.60
CA LEU A 83 3.50 -12.43 -17.14
C LEU A 83 4.86 -12.37 -16.45
N LYS A 84 5.82 -13.23 -16.83
CA LYS A 84 7.17 -13.21 -16.22
C LYS A 84 7.83 -11.85 -16.38
N LYS A 85 7.77 -11.24 -17.57
CA LYS A 85 8.33 -9.92 -17.83
C LYS A 85 7.66 -8.84 -16.98
N ARG A 86 6.34 -8.81 -16.91
CA ARG A 86 5.55 -7.88 -16.09
C ARG A 86 5.92 -8.02 -14.61
N TYR A 87 5.88 -9.24 -14.08
CA TYR A 87 6.15 -9.50 -12.68
C TYR A 87 7.60 -9.25 -12.29
N LYS A 88 8.55 -9.48 -13.19
CA LYS A 88 9.95 -9.06 -12.98
C LYS A 88 10.06 -7.55 -12.80
N LYS A 89 9.43 -6.75 -13.67
CA LYS A 89 9.40 -5.28 -13.54
C LYS A 89 8.74 -4.83 -12.23
N ILE A 90 7.67 -5.50 -11.80
CA ILE A 90 7.01 -5.24 -10.52
C ILE A 90 7.96 -5.53 -9.35
N SER A 91 8.67 -6.65 -9.38
CA SER A 91 9.66 -7.01 -8.35
C SER A 91 10.81 -6.01 -8.29
N GLU A 92 11.36 -5.61 -9.43
CA GLU A 92 12.42 -4.59 -9.53
C GLU A 92 11.97 -3.29 -8.85
N ARG A 93 10.77 -2.82 -9.20
CA ARG A 93 10.20 -1.60 -8.61
C ARG A 93 9.99 -1.73 -7.10
N ARG A 94 9.46 -2.85 -6.62
CA ARG A 94 9.23 -3.09 -5.18
C ARG A 94 10.52 -3.13 -4.39
N VAL A 95 11.51 -3.89 -4.85
CA VAL A 95 12.82 -4.00 -4.19
C VAL A 95 13.50 -2.64 -4.15
N LYS A 96 13.48 -1.90 -5.27
CA LYS A 96 14.06 -0.55 -5.32
C LYS A 96 13.42 0.38 -4.28
N LEU A 97 12.09 0.46 -4.27
CA LEU A 97 11.37 1.33 -3.34
C LEU A 97 11.56 0.91 -1.88
N ALA A 98 11.56 -0.40 -1.58
CA ALA A 98 11.82 -0.90 -0.24
C ALA A 98 13.22 -0.49 0.25
N LEU A 99 14.25 -0.59 -0.60
CA LEU A 99 15.60 -0.15 -0.28
C LEU A 99 15.69 1.36 -0.05
N LEU A 100 15.03 2.16 -0.89
CA LEU A 100 14.97 3.62 -0.73
C LEU A 100 14.28 4.01 0.58
N ILE A 101 13.14 3.40 0.91
CA ILE A 101 12.41 3.67 2.15
C ILE A 101 13.24 3.29 3.37
N GLN A 102 13.91 2.15 3.35
CA GLN A 102 14.82 1.74 4.43
C GLN A 102 16.00 2.70 4.59
N PHE A 103 16.59 3.14 3.47
CA PHE A 103 17.67 4.11 3.48
C PHE A 103 17.22 5.44 4.10
N ILE A 104 16.09 6.00 3.65
CA ILE A 104 15.54 7.24 4.19
C ILE A 104 15.19 7.09 5.68
N ALA A 105 14.57 5.97 6.07
CA ALA A 105 14.27 5.69 7.47
C ALA A 105 15.54 5.72 8.34
N LYS A 106 16.64 5.14 7.85
CA LYS A 106 17.93 5.13 8.56
C LYS A 106 18.50 6.54 8.69
N GLU A 107 18.56 7.30 7.60
CA GLU A 107 19.12 8.66 7.58
C GLU A 107 18.32 9.62 8.48
N GLU A 108 16.99 9.48 8.45
CA GLU A 108 16.05 10.29 9.23
C GLU A 108 15.80 9.75 10.64
N LYS A 109 16.44 8.62 11.00
CA LYS A 109 16.30 7.92 12.29
C LYS A 109 14.84 7.58 12.62
N ILE A 110 14.06 7.24 11.61
CA ILE A 110 12.67 6.81 11.73
C ILE A 110 12.66 5.33 12.09
N SER A 111 11.98 5.01 13.18
CA SER A 111 11.72 3.63 13.61
C SER A 111 10.26 3.48 14.03
N ILE A 112 9.81 2.22 14.07
CA ILE A 112 8.50 1.87 14.60
C ILE A 112 8.68 1.45 16.06
N SER A 113 8.00 2.15 16.95
CA SER A 113 7.95 1.79 18.36
C SER A 113 7.12 0.52 18.61
N GLU A 114 7.35 -0.15 19.74
CA GLU A 114 6.55 -1.32 20.14
C GLU A 114 5.06 -0.98 20.26
N LYS A 115 4.75 0.24 20.70
CA LYS A 115 3.37 0.72 20.78
C LYS A 115 2.75 0.79 19.38
N GLU A 116 3.42 1.42 18.42
CA GLU A 116 2.92 1.51 17.04
C GLU A 116 2.76 0.13 16.40
N LEU A 117 3.67 -0.82 16.68
CA LEU A 117 3.52 -2.21 16.24
C LEU A 117 2.28 -2.87 16.87
N THR A 118 2.07 -2.66 18.16
CA THR A 118 0.91 -3.22 18.88
C THR A 118 -0.40 -2.65 18.33
N ASP A 119 -0.46 -1.33 18.16
CA ASP A 119 -1.61 -0.64 17.57
C ASP A 119 -1.85 -1.11 16.13
N GLY A 120 -0.79 -1.31 15.34
CA GLY A 120 -0.85 -1.89 14.00
C GLY A 120 -1.43 -3.30 13.97
N MET A 121 -1.02 -4.18 14.89
CA MET A 121 -1.56 -5.54 15.00
C MET A 121 -3.05 -5.53 15.40
N ILE A 122 -3.44 -4.64 16.32
CA ILE A 122 -4.85 -4.47 16.70
C ILE A 122 -5.68 -4.00 15.51
N ASN A 123 -5.20 -2.98 14.80
CA ASN A 123 -5.85 -2.44 13.60
C ASN A 123 -5.94 -3.45 12.45
N TYR A 124 -4.96 -4.33 12.32
CA TYR A 124 -5.02 -5.42 11.34
C TYR A 124 -6.06 -6.47 11.78
N SER A 125 -6.04 -6.86 13.05
CA SER A 125 -6.97 -7.87 13.57
C SER A 125 -8.44 -7.44 13.50
N SER A 126 -8.73 -6.15 13.71
CA SER A 126 -10.10 -5.61 13.67
C SER A 126 -10.74 -5.64 12.28
N GLN A 127 -9.94 -5.83 11.22
CA GLN A 127 -10.43 -6.02 9.85
C GLN A 127 -11.03 -7.43 9.64
N TYR A 128 -10.81 -8.36 10.58
CA TYR A 128 -11.30 -9.74 10.51
C TYR A 128 -12.13 -10.11 11.76
N PRO A 129 -13.39 -9.60 11.85
CA PRO A 129 -14.25 -9.85 12.99
C PRO A 129 -14.44 -11.35 13.27
N GLY A 130 -14.24 -11.77 14.52
CA GLY A 130 -14.36 -13.16 14.97
C GLY A 130 -13.07 -13.99 14.84
N GLN A 131 -12.00 -13.45 14.25
CA GLN A 131 -10.70 -14.11 14.12
C GLN A 131 -9.56 -13.38 14.85
N GLU A 132 -9.88 -12.32 15.59
CA GLU A 132 -8.90 -11.39 16.16
C GLU A 132 -7.90 -12.11 17.08
N LYS A 133 -8.41 -12.99 17.95
CA LYS A 133 -7.56 -13.77 18.86
C LYS A 133 -6.58 -14.69 18.11
N GLN A 134 -7.05 -15.35 17.05
CA GLN A 134 -6.22 -16.27 16.26
C GLN A 134 -5.12 -15.51 15.52
N ILE A 135 -5.44 -14.34 14.97
CA ILE A 135 -4.48 -13.46 14.29
C ILE A 135 -3.41 -12.97 15.26
N LEU A 136 -3.80 -12.51 16.46
CA LEU A 136 -2.85 -12.08 17.48
C LEU A 136 -1.96 -13.23 17.97
N GLU A 137 -2.52 -14.43 18.15
CA GLU A 137 -1.74 -15.63 18.47
C GLU A 137 -0.78 -16.02 17.35
N TYR A 138 -1.19 -15.86 16.09
CA TYR A 138 -0.35 -16.12 14.92
C TYR A 138 0.87 -15.21 14.91
N PHE A 139 0.71 -13.90 15.15
CA PHE A 139 1.85 -12.97 15.25
C PHE A 139 2.79 -13.32 16.41
N LYS A 140 2.25 -13.77 17.56
CA LYS A 140 3.07 -14.21 18.70
C LYS A 140 3.89 -15.46 18.39
N LYS A 141 3.31 -16.42 17.66
CA LYS A 141 3.98 -17.68 17.29
C LYS A 141 4.96 -17.54 16.13
N ASN A 142 4.78 -16.53 15.28
CA ASN A 142 5.59 -16.30 14.09
C ASN A 142 6.19 -14.88 14.12
N PRO A 143 7.30 -14.65 14.82
CA PRO A 143 7.90 -13.31 14.93
C PRO A 143 8.21 -12.66 13.58
N SER A 144 8.51 -13.44 12.54
CA SER A 144 8.74 -12.94 11.18
C SER A 144 7.49 -12.31 10.56
N SER A 145 6.28 -12.76 10.91
CA SER A 145 5.05 -12.18 10.37
C SER A 145 4.76 -10.78 10.91
N ILE A 146 5.39 -10.37 12.01
CA ILE A 146 5.32 -9.00 12.52
C ILE A 146 5.88 -8.01 11.48
N GLU A 147 6.82 -8.44 10.64
CA GLU A 147 7.38 -7.57 9.59
C GLU A 147 6.33 -7.17 8.54
N SER A 148 5.30 -7.99 8.34
CA SER A 148 4.15 -7.64 7.48
C SER A 148 3.34 -6.45 8.02
N ILE A 149 3.45 -6.16 9.33
CA ILE A 149 2.86 -4.98 9.97
C ILE A 149 3.88 -3.84 10.03
N ARG A 150 5.15 -4.15 10.35
CA ARG A 150 6.21 -3.15 10.47
C ARG A 150 6.48 -2.43 9.16
N GLY A 151 6.60 -3.15 8.05
CA GLY A 151 6.92 -2.58 6.74
C GLY A 151 5.97 -1.45 6.33
N PRO A 152 4.64 -1.70 6.27
CA PRO A 152 3.66 -0.67 5.95
C PRO A 152 3.67 0.53 6.92
N LEU A 153 3.89 0.29 8.21
CA LEU A 153 3.98 1.37 9.20
C LEU A 153 5.23 2.24 8.96
N LEU A 154 6.38 1.62 8.69
CA LEU A 154 7.64 2.32 8.43
C LEU A 154 7.51 3.14 7.16
N GLU A 155 6.98 2.54 6.10
CA GLU A 155 6.71 3.21 4.84
C GLU A 155 5.82 4.42 5.04
N GLN A 156 4.71 4.29 5.80
CA GLN A 156 3.82 5.42 6.07
C GLN A 156 4.55 6.54 6.83
N LYS A 157 5.32 6.23 7.88
CA LYS A 157 6.07 7.26 8.62
C LYS A 157 7.13 7.95 7.76
N VAL A 158 7.79 7.21 6.88
CA VAL A 158 8.77 7.79 5.94
C VAL A 158 8.09 8.73 4.96
N ILE A 159 6.96 8.32 4.38
CA ILE A 159 6.14 9.19 3.51
C ILE A 159 5.73 10.45 4.26
N ASP A 160 5.17 10.32 5.46
CA ASP A 160 4.71 11.45 6.26
C ASP A 160 5.88 12.42 6.58
N ASN A 161 7.07 11.90 6.87
CA ASN A 161 8.27 12.71 7.07
C ASN A 161 8.66 13.47 5.79
N ILE A 162 8.68 12.80 4.63
CA ILE A 162 9.00 13.45 3.34
C ILE A 162 7.99 14.56 3.04
N VAL A 163 6.70 14.26 3.16
CA VAL A 163 5.60 15.22 2.91
C VAL A 163 5.69 16.41 3.86
N SER A 164 6.07 16.20 5.12
CA SER A 164 6.23 17.29 6.10
C SER A 164 7.32 18.31 5.73
N LYS A 165 8.31 17.89 4.94
CA LYS A 165 9.42 18.74 4.46
C LYS A 165 9.15 19.30 3.06
N ALA A 166 8.12 18.80 2.37
CA ALA A 166 7.77 19.23 1.03
C ALA A 166 6.99 20.55 1.03
N LYS A 167 7.12 21.33 -0.04
CA LYS A 167 6.30 22.53 -0.24
C LYS A 167 4.89 22.11 -0.68
N LEU A 168 3.92 22.18 0.23
CA LEU A 168 2.54 21.78 -0.03
C LEU A 168 1.75 22.88 -0.73
N SER A 169 1.02 22.51 -1.80
CA SER A 169 0.04 23.36 -2.47
C SER A 169 -1.35 22.74 -2.31
N LYS A 170 -2.28 23.47 -1.69
CA LYS A 170 -3.65 23.00 -1.46
C LYS A 170 -4.54 23.41 -2.61
N HIS A 171 -5.17 22.43 -3.26
CA HIS A 171 -6.13 22.67 -4.33
C HIS A 171 -7.50 22.13 -3.95
N LYS A 172 -8.56 22.89 -4.27
CA LYS A 172 -9.93 22.37 -4.18
C LYS A 172 -10.20 21.55 -5.44
N LEU A 173 -10.63 20.30 -5.27
CA LEU A 173 -10.99 19.41 -6.37
C LEU A 173 -12.52 19.28 -6.45
N THR A 174 -13.02 19.22 -7.67
CA THR A 174 -14.37 18.70 -7.95
C THR A 174 -14.32 17.17 -8.00
N ILE A 175 -15.48 16.51 -7.91
CA ILE A 175 -15.56 15.05 -8.04
C ILE A 175 -15.02 14.58 -9.41
N ASP A 176 -15.33 15.30 -10.49
CA ASP A 176 -14.80 15.00 -11.82
C ASP A 176 -13.27 15.12 -11.89
N ALA A 177 -12.69 16.15 -11.28
CA ALA A 177 -11.24 16.31 -11.22
C ALA A 177 -10.58 15.21 -10.38
N TYR A 178 -11.21 14.81 -9.26
CA TYR A 178 -10.76 13.68 -8.45
C TYR A 178 -10.78 12.37 -9.23
N ASN A 179 -11.87 12.06 -9.95
CA ASN A 179 -11.97 10.84 -10.75
C ASN A 179 -10.89 10.78 -11.84
N LYS A 180 -10.66 11.88 -12.55
CA LYS A 180 -9.58 11.99 -13.54
C LYS A 180 -8.19 11.78 -12.92
N LEU A 181 -7.98 12.31 -11.72
CA LEU A 181 -6.72 12.12 -10.99
C LEU A 181 -6.55 10.64 -10.59
N GLN A 182 -7.60 10.02 -10.07
CA GLN A 182 -7.59 8.60 -9.70
C GLN A 182 -7.28 7.72 -10.92
N ASP A 183 -7.91 7.97 -12.07
CA ASP A 183 -7.65 7.25 -13.31
C ASP A 183 -6.20 7.43 -13.78
N LYS A 184 -5.70 8.67 -13.79
CA LYS A 184 -4.31 8.95 -14.17
C LYS A 184 -3.31 8.19 -13.30
N VAL A 185 -3.59 8.10 -12.01
CA VAL A 185 -2.66 7.54 -11.02
C VAL A 185 -2.75 6.01 -11.00
N PHE A 186 -3.94 5.42 -11.06
CA PHE A 186 -4.12 3.97 -10.86
C PHE A 186 -4.34 3.14 -12.13
N LYS A 187 -4.68 3.75 -13.27
CA LYS A 187 -4.88 2.99 -14.50
C LYS A 187 -3.57 2.33 -14.94
N VAL A 188 -3.62 1.01 -15.10
CA VAL A 188 -2.51 0.23 -15.64
C VAL A 188 -2.26 0.72 -17.07
N THR A 189 -1.09 1.29 -17.30
CA THR A 189 -0.57 1.68 -18.62
C THR A 189 0.70 0.88 -18.84
N GLU A 190 1.12 0.67 -20.09
CA GLU A 190 2.32 -0.13 -20.43
C GLU A 190 3.60 0.36 -19.70
N GLU A 191 3.61 1.61 -19.25
CA GLU A 191 4.71 2.26 -18.54
C GLU A 191 4.77 1.93 -17.04
N ASN A 192 3.68 1.46 -16.42
CA ASN A 192 3.61 1.06 -15.01
C ASN A 192 3.75 -0.45 -14.82
#